data_AF-A0A9E1SCN3-F1
#
_entry.id   AF-A0A9E1SCN3-F1
#
_cell.length_a   1.000
_cell.length_b   1.000
_cell.length_c   1.000
_cell.angle_alpha   90.00
_cell.angle_beta   90.00
_cell.angle_gamma   90.00
#
_symmetry.space_group_name_H-M   'P 1'
#
loop_
_entity.id
_entity.type
_entity.pdbx_description
1 polymer ?
#
loop_
_entity_poly.entity_id
_entity_poly.type
_entity_poly.pdbx_seq_one_letter_code
_entity_poly.pdbx_strand_id
1 'polypeptide(L)'
;MKFLKENRFSAWSKVVAIALIGVTVFLGFQIRNLQFDYDFEKFFPVEDADADFFYKHRAQFEYDNNFILLGIENKKGVFQPDFLIELDSLTKVLEKGLPYVEGVRSITNQDEVFLFQGGGSSKKPYIDFKNWSNQPSSID
;
A
#
# COMPACT_ATOMS: atom_id res chain seq x y z
N MET A 1 49.41 25.29 -30.21
CA MET A 1 48.03 25.71 -29.89
C MET A 1 48.01 27.22 -29.68
N LYS A 2 47.34 27.98 -30.57
CA LYS A 2 47.17 29.43 -30.37
C LYS A 2 46.13 29.62 -29.27
N PHE A 3 46.57 30.03 -28.08
CA PHE A 3 45.66 30.43 -26.99
C PHE A 3 44.72 31.51 -27.52
N LEU A 4 43.42 31.29 -27.34
CA LEU A 4 42.38 32.26 -27.72
C LEU A 4 42.71 33.61 -27.08
N LYS A 5 42.64 34.67 -27.87
CA LYS A 5 42.83 36.07 -27.43
C LYS A 5 42.03 36.30 -26.13
N GLU A 6 42.66 36.78 -25.07
CA GLU A 6 42.14 36.84 -23.68
C GLU A 6 40.70 37.37 -23.56
N ASN A 7 40.36 38.41 -24.32
CA ASN A 7 39.00 38.98 -24.35
C ASN A 7 37.94 38.01 -24.91
N ARG A 8 38.32 37.14 -25.87
CA ARG A 8 37.44 36.10 -26.40
C ARG A 8 37.25 34.99 -25.38
N PHE A 9 38.29 34.62 -24.65
CA PHE A 9 38.19 33.60 -23.60
C PHE A 9 37.23 34.01 -22.48
N SER A 10 37.30 35.27 -22.00
CA SER A 10 36.38 35.81 -20.98
C SER A 10 34.92 35.90 -21.44
N ALA A 11 34.67 36.18 -22.73
CA ALA A 11 33.31 36.19 -23.28
C ALA A 11 32.74 34.75 -23.39
N TRP A 12 33.54 33.80 -23.87
CA TRP A 12 33.13 32.40 -24.00
C TRP A 12 32.92 31.72 -22.65
N SER A 13 33.74 32.03 -21.64
CA SER A 13 33.56 31.45 -20.29
C SER A 13 32.23 31.88 -19.66
N LYS A 14 31.80 33.12 -19.86
CA LYS A 14 30.47 33.60 -19.41
C LYS A 14 29.32 32.88 -20.12
N VAL A 15 29.43 32.67 -21.43
CA VAL A 15 28.42 31.92 -22.21
C VAL A 15 28.32 30.48 -21.70
N VAL A 16 29.46 29.82 -21.50
CA VAL A 16 29.51 28.46 -20.96
C VAL A 16 28.94 28.41 -19.54
N ALA A 17 29.25 29.39 -18.69
CA ALA A 17 28.70 29.47 -17.34
C ALA A 17 27.18 29.61 -17.34
N ILE A 18 26.62 30.48 -18.19
CA ILE A 18 25.16 30.64 -18.35
C ILE A 18 24.53 29.34 -18.86
N ALA A 19 25.16 28.67 -19.83
CA ALA A 19 24.67 27.40 -20.34
C ALA A 19 24.67 26.31 -19.25
N LEU A 20 25.73 26.21 -18.45
CA LEU A 20 25.81 25.27 -17.32
C LEU A 20 24.75 25.55 -16.26
N ILE A 21 24.53 26.82 -15.93
CA ILE A 21 23.45 27.21 -15.01
C ILE A 21 22.09 26.81 -15.61
N GLY A 22 21.85 27.09 -16.88
CA GLY A 22 20.61 26.71 -17.57
C GLY A 22 20.35 25.20 -17.55
N VAL A 23 21.37 24.39 -17.85
CA VAL A 23 21.28 22.92 -17.77
C VAL A 23 21.04 22.46 -16.34
N THR A 24 21.70 23.06 -15.36
CA THR A 24 21.52 22.71 -13.95
C THR A 24 20.10 23.01 -13.47
N VAL A 25 19.55 24.17 -13.83
CA VAL A 25 18.16 24.54 -13.53
C VAL A 25 17.18 23.60 -14.23
N PHE A 26 17.45 23.22 -15.49
CA PHE A 26 16.63 22.25 -16.22
C PHE A 26 16.62 20.87 -15.55
N LEU A 27 17.78 20.35 -15.15
CA LEU A 27 17.88 19.08 -14.41
C LEU A 27 17.17 19.18 -13.05
N GLY A 28 17.33 20.31 -12.35
CA GLY A 28 16.62 20.58 -11.10
C GLY A 28 15.09 20.63 -11.27
N PHE A 29 14.61 21.16 -12.41
CA PHE A 29 13.19 21.12 -12.75
C PHE A 29 12.70 19.70 -13.02
N GLN A 30 13.53 18.87 -13.66
CA GLN A 30 13.21 17.48 -13.99
C GLN A 30 13.04 16.59 -12.73
N ILE A 31 13.59 17.00 -11.58
CA ILE A 31 13.37 16.32 -10.29
C ILE A 31 11.86 16.21 -9.95
N ARG A 32 11.01 17.11 -10.47
CA ARG A 32 9.55 17.02 -10.29
C ARG A 32 8.91 15.77 -10.92
N ASN A 33 9.60 15.15 -11.86
CA ASN A 33 9.17 13.91 -12.50
C ASN A 33 9.76 12.66 -11.82
N LEU A 34 10.50 12.81 -10.73
CA LEU A 34 11.03 11.68 -9.98
C LEU A 34 9.88 10.90 -9.34
N GLN A 35 9.78 9.61 -9.67
CA GLN A 35 8.82 8.69 -9.10
C GLN A 35 9.54 7.68 -8.22
N PHE A 36 8.94 7.32 -7.09
CA PHE A 36 9.45 6.25 -6.24
C PHE A 36 8.96 4.91 -6.77
N ASP A 37 9.91 4.01 -7.01
CA ASP A 37 9.66 2.65 -7.44
C ASP A 37 9.95 1.72 -6.26
N TYR A 38 8.89 1.20 -5.64
CA TYR A 38 8.97 0.34 -4.45
C TYR A 38 9.12 -1.15 -4.79
N ASP A 39 9.32 -1.47 -6.07
CA ASP A 39 9.47 -2.84 -6.52
C ASP A 39 10.89 -3.37 -6.22
N PHE A 40 11.07 -3.92 -5.02
CA PHE A 40 12.32 -4.54 -4.58
C PHE A 40 12.78 -5.68 -5.49
N GLU A 41 11.89 -6.26 -6.28
CA GLU A 41 12.21 -7.41 -7.13
C GLU A 41 12.97 -6.98 -8.38
N LYS A 42 13.00 -5.69 -8.70
CA LYS A 42 13.88 -5.13 -9.75
C LYS A 42 15.36 -5.23 -9.38
N PHE A 43 15.69 -5.54 -8.13
CA PHE A 43 17.05 -5.86 -7.71
C PHE A 43 17.41 -7.33 -7.97
N PHE A 44 16.47 -8.17 -8.40
CA PHE A 44 16.76 -9.57 -8.69
C PHE A 44 17.54 -9.70 -10.02
N PRO A 45 18.46 -10.68 -10.12
CA PRO A 45 19.19 -10.90 -11.36
C PRO A 45 18.25 -11.38 -12.48
N VAL A 46 18.45 -10.88 -13.70
CA VAL A 46 17.61 -11.16 -14.88
C VAL A 46 17.69 -12.63 -15.34
N GLU A 47 18.65 -13.41 -14.83
CA GLU A 47 18.90 -14.82 -15.20
C GLU A 47 19.06 -15.70 -13.96
N ASP A 48 18.09 -15.65 -13.05
CA ASP A 48 18.08 -16.44 -11.82
C ASP A 48 16.88 -17.40 -11.79
N ALA A 49 17.15 -18.69 -11.61
CA ALA A 49 16.11 -19.72 -11.62
C ALA A 49 15.14 -19.63 -10.42
N ASP A 50 15.59 -19.08 -9.30
CA ASP A 50 14.75 -18.83 -8.13
C ASP A 50 13.84 -17.63 -8.37
N ALA A 51 14.34 -16.58 -9.04
CA ALA A 51 13.52 -15.46 -9.49
C ALA A 51 12.40 -15.91 -10.45
N ASP A 52 12.72 -16.78 -11.43
CA ASP A 52 11.75 -17.35 -12.35
C ASP A 52 10.65 -18.16 -11.63
N PHE A 53 11.02 -18.96 -10.64
CA PHE A 53 10.06 -19.70 -9.82
C PHE A 53 9.17 -18.75 -9.01
N PHE A 54 9.77 -17.73 -8.39
CA PHE A 54 9.06 -16.72 -7.62
C PHE A 54 8.05 -15.95 -8.48
N TYR A 55 8.43 -15.48 -9.67
CA TYR A 55 7.51 -14.76 -10.56
C TYR A 55 6.34 -15.64 -11.02
N LYS A 56 6.57 -16.93 -11.29
CA LYS A 56 5.50 -17.90 -11.62
C LYS A 56 4.54 -18.10 -10.46
N HIS A 57 5.06 -18.24 -9.24
CA HIS A 57 4.24 -18.35 -8.04
C HIS A 57 3.41 -17.07 -7.84
N ARG A 58 4.04 -15.90 -7.95
CA ARG A 58 3.36 -14.61 -7.81
C ARG A 58 2.23 -14.41 -8.83
N ALA A 59 2.44 -14.81 -10.07
CA ALA A 59 1.40 -14.71 -11.10
C ALA A 59 0.15 -15.54 -10.77
N GLN A 60 0.28 -16.58 -9.93
CA GLN A 60 -0.83 -17.42 -9.50
C GLN A 60 -1.50 -16.95 -8.20
N PHE A 61 -0.74 -16.38 -7.27
CA PHE A 61 -1.21 -16.07 -5.91
C PHE A 61 -1.25 -14.57 -5.58
N GLU A 62 -0.94 -13.71 -6.55
CA GLU A 62 -0.89 -12.25 -6.44
C GLU A 62 0.13 -11.72 -5.40
N TYR A 63 0.08 -10.41 -5.14
CA TYR A 63 0.96 -9.72 -4.21
C TYR A 63 0.49 -9.92 -2.77
N ASP A 64 1.27 -10.64 -1.95
CA ASP A 64 1.00 -10.79 -0.51
C ASP A 64 1.15 -9.45 0.25
N ASN A 65 1.97 -8.52 -0.25
CA ASN A 65 2.53 -7.42 0.52
C ASN A 65 1.80 -6.07 0.41
N ASN A 66 0.61 -6.00 -0.18
CA ASN A 66 -0.11 -4.73 -0.38
C ASN A 66 -1.24 -4.50 0.62
N PHE A 67 -0.94 -4.61 1.92
CA PHE A 67 -1.90 -4.32 2.98
C PHE A 67 -1.28 -3.50 4.12
N ILE A 68 -2.12 -2.74 4.81
CA ILE A 68 -1.75 -2.03 6.04
C ILE A 68 -2.46 -2.72 7.19
N LEU A 69 -1.70 -3.10 8.22
CA LEU A 69 -2.25 -3.65 9.45
C LEU A 69 -2.50 -2.53 10.46
N LEU A 70 -3.75 -2.40 10.92
CA LEU A 70 -4.13 -1.44 11.96
C LEU A 70 -4.41 -2.19 13.27
N GLY A 71 -3.61 -1.90 14.31
CA GLY A 71 -3.86 -2.38 15.67
C GLY A 71 -4.67 -1.36 16.46
N ILE A 72 -5.87 -1.74 16.92
CA ILE A 72 -6.76 -0.86 17.68
C ILE A 72 -6.92 -1.44 19.09
N GLU A 73 -6.49 -0.69 20.10
CA GLU A 73 -6.54 -1.11 21.50
C GLU A 73 -7.88 -0.71 22.15
N ASN A 74 -8.51 -1.66 22.86
CA ASN A 74 -9.55 -1.36 23.84
C ASN A 74 -9.21 -1.96 25.20
N LYS A 75 -8.98 -1.10 26.19
CA LYS A 75 -8.61 -1.50 27.57
C LYS A 75 -9.69 -2.30 28.29
N LYS A 76 -10.96 -2.15 27.88
CA LYS A 76 -12.09 -2.90 28.45
C LYS A 76 -12.28 -4.30 27.81
N GLY A 77 -11.42 -4.67 26.86
CA GLY A 77 -11.49 -5.93 26.13
C GLY A 77 -12.06 -5.77 24.72
N VAL A 78 -11.71 -6.70 23.82
CA VAL A 78 -12.03 -6.59 22.39
C VAL A 78 -13.49 -6.91 22.04
N PHE A 79 -14.21 -7.57 22.94
CA PHE A 79 -15.60 -8.00 22.73
C PHE A 79 -16.65 -7.06 23.34
N GLN A 80 -16.28 -5.80 23.60
CA GLN A 80 -17.23 -4.81 24.11
C GLN A 80 -18.16 -4.34 22.97
N PRO A 81 -19.49 -4.34 23.15
CA PRO A 81 -20.44 -4.00 22.09
C PRO A 81 -20.19 -2.63 21.44
N ASP A 82 -20.02 -1.59 22.25
CA ASP A 82 -19.78 -0.22 21.76
C ASP A 82 -18.50 -0.14 20.93
N PHE A 83 -17.45 -0.84 21.36
CA PHE A 83 -16.18 -0.90 20.64
C PHE A 83 -16.33 -1.60 19.28
N LEU A 84 -17.02 -2.74 19.23
CA LEU A 84 -17.24 -3.47 17.97
C LEU A 84 -18.12 -2.65 17.00
N ILE A 85 -19.08 -1.87 17.50
CA ILE A 85 -19.91 -0.97 16.68
C ILE A 85 -19.05 0.17 16.10
N GLU A 86 -18.18 0.78 16.90
CA GLU A 86 -17.24 1.81 16.43
C GLU A 86 -16.25 1.24 15.43
N LEU A 87 -15.72 0.04 15.67
CA LEU A 87 -14.81 -0.67 14.77
C LEU A 87 -15.48 -1.00 13.43
N ASP A 88 -16.74 -1.43 13.45
CA ASP A 88 -17.53 -1.69 12.24
C ASP A 88 -17.79 -0.40 11.45
N SER A 89 -18.09 0.69 12.14
CA SER A 89 -18.22 2.02 11.53
C SER A 89 -16.92 2.47 10.86
N LEU A 90 -15.79 2.36 11.56
CA LEU A 90 -14.46 2.66 11.01
C LEU A 90 -14.16 1.80 9.79
N THR A 91 -14.42 0.49 9.87
CA THR A 91 -14.23 -0.46 8.76
C THR A 91 -14.97 0.00 7.50
N LYS A 92 -16.25 0.36 7.64
CA LYS A 92 -17.09 0.85 6.54
C LYS A 92 -16.62 2.19 5.97
N VAL A 93 -16.12 3.09 6.83
CA VAL A 93 -15.56 4.38 6.41
C VAL A 93 -14.29 4.18 5.60
N LEU A 94 -13.39 3.29 6.04
CA LEU A 94 -12.16 2.99 5.31
C LEU A 94 -12.45 2.32 3.96
N GLU A 95 -13.38 1.37 3.93
CA GLU A 95 -13.76 0.64 2.72
C GLU A 95 -14.40 1.54 1.66
N LYS A 96 -15.22 2.52 2.06
CA LYS A 96 -15.96 3.37 1.11
C LYS A 96 -15.35 4.75 0.89
N GLY A 97 -14.54 5.23 1.83
CA GLY A 97 -14.10 6.61 1.90
C GLY A 97 -12.71 6.87 1.32
N LEU A 98 -11.92 5.82 1.05
CA LEU A 98 -10.54 5.97 0.60
C LEU A 98 -10.39 5.57 -0.87
N PRO A 99 -9.87 6.46 -1.73
CA PRO A 99 -9.52 6.06 -3.09
C PRO A 99 -8.38 5.04 -3.05
N TYR A 100 -8.41 4.07 -3.96
CA TYR A 100 -7.40 3.01 -4.12
C TYR A 100 -7.35 1.91 -3.04
N VAL A 101 -8.29 1.91 -2.08
CA VAL A 101 -8.47 0.76 -1.17
C VAL A 101 -9.40 -0.24 -1.84
N GLU A 102 -8.88 -1.43 -2.16
CA GLU A 102 -9.64 -2.50 -2.81
C GLU A 102 -10.47 -3.34 -1.82
N GLY A 103 -10.09 -3.34 -0.54
CA GLY A 103 -10.84 -4.01 0.49
C GLY A 103 -10.31 -3.73 1.89
N VAL A 104 -11.19 -3.88 2.89
CA VAL A 104 -10.85 -3.79 4.30
C VAL A 104 -11.32 -5.06 4.99
N ARG A 105 -10.43 -5.72 5.73
CA ARG A 105 -10.76 -6.90 6.53
C ARG A 105 -10.71 -6.56 8.01
N SER A 106 -11.81 -6.82 8.70
CA SER A 106 -11.98 -6.58 10.14
C SER A 106 -12.80 -7.71 10.75
N ILE A 107 -12.62 -7.99 12.03
CA ILE A 107 -13.43 -9.00 12.75
C ILE A 107 -14.95 -8.76 12.64
N THR A 108 -15.37 -7.52 12.37
CA THR A 108 -16.77 -7.12 12.28
C THR A 108 -17.40 -7.37 10.90
N ASN A 109 -16.60 -7.67 9.86
CA ASN A 109 -17.08 -7.87 8.50
C ASN A 109 -16.68 -9.23 7.89
N GLN A 110 -16.22 -10.17 8.71
CA GLN A 110 -15.89 -11.52 8.27
C GLN A 110 -17.03 -12.51 8.53
N ASP A 111 -17.13 -13.49 7.63
CA ASP A 111 -18.08 -14.61 7.71
C ASP A 111 -17.34 -15.94 7.84
N GLU A 112 -17.88 -16.83 8.68
CA GLU A 112 -17.59 -18.26 8.68
C GLU A 112 -18.30 -18.92 7.50
N VAL A 113 -17.58 -19.73 6.73
CA VAL A 113 -18.12 -20.49 5.60
C VAL A 113 -18.25 -21.96 5.98
N PHE A 114 -19.47 -22.48 5.93
CA PHE A 114 -19.77 -23.90 6.13
C PHE A 114 -19.90 -24.58 4.78
N LEU A 115 -19.14 -25.66 4.58
CA LEU A 115 -19.23 -26.50 3.39
C LEU A 115 -19.93 -27.81 3.75
N PHE A 116 -20.99 -28.15 3.02
CA PHE A 116 -21.76 -29.37 3.25
C PHE A 116 -21.40 -30.45 2.23
N GLN A 117 -21.39 -31.71 2.67
CA GLN A 117 -21.30 -32.84 1.74
C GLN A 117 -22.46 -32.77 0.74
N GLY A 118 -22.12 -32.75 -0.55
CA GLY A 118 -23.07 -32.51 -1.64
C GLY A 118 -22.87 -31.19 -2.39
N GLY A 119 -21.86 -30.38 -2.02
CA GLY A 119 -21.48 -29.17 -2.76
C GLY A 119 -22.23 -27.89 -2.38
N GLY A 120 -23.06 -27.95 -1.32
CA GLY A 120 -23.72 -26.76 -0.76
C GLY A 120 -22.79 -25.97 0.17
N SER A 121 -23.04 -24.67 0.29
CA SER A 121 -22.35 -23.80 1.26
C SER A 121 -23.32 -22.89 2.00
N SER A 122 -23.04 -22.58 3.26
CA SER A 122 -23.72 -21.53 4.05
C SER A 122 -22.69 -20.58 4.65
N LYS A 123 -23.13 -19.37 5.02
CA LYS A 123 -22.29 -18.36 5.67
C LYS A 123 -22.93 -17.87 6.96
N LYS A 124 -22.11 -17.61 7.97
CA LYS A 124 -22.52 -17.00 9.23
C LYS A 124 -21.53 -15.89 9.61
N PRO A 125 -21.97 -14.67 9.94
CA PRO A 125 -21.05 -13.63 10.37
C PRO A 125 -20.35 -14.02 11.68
N TYR A 126 -19.07 -13.66 11.82
CA TYR A 126 -18.33 -13.86 13.06
C TYR A 126 -18.93 -13.05 14.22
N ILE A 127 -19.39 -11.84 13.94
CA ILE A 127 -20.04 -10.95 14.91
C ILE A 127 -21.47 -10.64 14.44
N ASP A 128 -22.45 -11.11 15.21
CA ASP A 128 -23.86 -10.80 14.98
C ASP A 128 -24.33 -9.71 15.95
N PHE A 129 -24.27 -8.45 15.49
CA PHE A 129 -24.69 -7.28 16.26
C PHE A 129 -26.17 -7.31 16.68
N LYS A 130 -27.05 -8.04 15.98
CA LYS A 130 -28.47 -8.10 16.31
C LYS A 130 -28.74 -9.06 17.47
N ASN A 131 -28.02 -10.16 17.53
CA ASN A 131 -28.16 -11.14 18.60
C ASN A 131 -27.35 -10.75 19.85
N TRP A 132 -26.22 -10.06 19.68
CA TRP A 132 -25.35 -9.66 20.79
C TRP A 132 -26.02 -8.72 21.79
N SER A 133 -26.77 -7.71 21.31
CA SER A 133 -27.46 -6.75 22.17
C SER A 133 -28.61 -7.36 22.99
N ASN A 134 -29.07 -8.56 22.61
CA ASN A 134 -30.17 -9.27 23.26
C ASN A 134 -29.69 -10.32 24.28
N GLN A 135 -28.38 -10.51 24.45
CA GLN A 135 -27.84 -11.40 25.46
C GLN A 135 -27.50 -10.62 26.73
N PRO A 136 -28.13 -10.92 27.88
CA PRO A 136 -27.63 -10.42 29.16
C PRO A 136 -26.20 -10.94 29.31
N SER A 137 -25.31 -10.03 29.66
CA SER A 137 -23.89 -10.27 29.95
C SER A 137 -23.71 -11.58 30.71
N SER A 138 -23.35 -12.65 30.00
CA SER A 138 -23.10 -13.96 30.57
C SER A 138 -21.73 -14.41 30.13
N ILE A 139 -20.74 -13.65 30.57
CA ILE A 139 -19.38 -14.13 30.79
C ILE A 139 -18.94 -13.49 32.11
N ASP A 140 -19.40 -14.11 33.20
CA ASP A 140 -18.68 -14.12 34.49
C ASP A 140 -17.85 -15.40 34.52
#